data_AF-A0A8H8TWS6-F1
#
_entry.id   AF-A0A8H8TWS6-F1
#
_cell.length_a   1.000
_cell.length_b   1.000
_cell.length_c   1.000
_cell.angle_alpha   90.00
_cell.angle_beta   90.00
_cell.angle_gamma   90.00
#
_symmetry.space_group_name_H-M   'P 1'
#
loop_
_entity.id
_entity.type
_entity.pdbx_description
1 polymer ?
#
loop_
_entity_poly.entity_id
_entity_poly.type
_entity_poly.pdbx_seq_one_letter_code
_entity_poly.pdbx_strand_id
1 'polypeptide(L)'
;MRTLSRLLLLGFVHLCVSLDEQEPLISTPFPHLLIRVAALGDSYSAGLGSGKFLSDSEDGRDNACARMDGSYPWLLSKLNLFHIGQGHLPSFVSCSGNLLEDIDGQIERLGGKKFDIITLSISGNDFKFGQVVVDCVYPYRFLPGYDRFERACNGTLTEAEKVIKNPAKWKEFRNTIKSIESKALAPHGKIYITGYAKFFAPPREYDACDNTYFFPRRILAVLPMKYSTRSRMNDLVGLVNAQIETNIAGSLESATFVDIDDHFTGRRFCEPENEDDLIGADNPNVWFNDLTTTLEEDSTWNPDSVSRCPEEDPWAAWALDLPESVQNDTDLVPRGIGDNLQRASSFHPKKAAHIATAIKVANMIFIDFA
;
A
#
# COMPACT_ATOMS: atom_id res chain seq x y z
N MET A 1 14.96 -72.04 -35.68
CA MET A 1 14.76 -70.75 -34.98
C MET A 1 13.36 -70.71 -34.41
N ARG A 2 13.20 -70.93 -33.10
CA ARG A 2 11.92 -70.75 -32.39
C ARG A 2 12.20 -70.19 -31.00
N THR A 3 11.93 -68.92 -30.83
CA THR A 3 11.51 -68.27 -29.59
C THR A 3 9.97 -68.46 -29.47
N LEU A 4 9.27 -68.36 -28.35
CA LEU A 4 9.50 -67.80 -27.01
C LEU A 4 8.35 -68.35 -26.13
N SER A 5 8.59 -68.61 -24.85
CA SER A 5 7.73 -68.20 -23.72
C SER A 5 8.11 -69.01 -22.46
N ARG A 6 8.37 -68.32 -21.34
CA ARG A 6 7.85 -68.69 -20.02
C ARG A 6 8.19 -67.66 -18.94
N LEU A 7 7.13 -67.30 -18.22
CA LEU A 7 7.04 -66.68 -16.90
C LEU A 7 8.08 -67.20 -15.90
N LEU A 8 8.50 -66.32 -14.98
CA LEU A 8 8.77 -66.68 -13.59
C LEU A 8 8.48 -65.52 -12.63
N LEU A 9 7.57 -65.79 -11.68
CA LEU A 9 7.32 -65.04 -10.46
C LEU A 9 8.58 -64.99 -9.59
N LEU A 10 8.79 -63.88 -8.88
CA LEU A 10 9.47 -63.72 -7.57
C LEU A 10 9.08 -62.28 -7.13
N GLY A 11 8.27 -62.04 -6.10
CA GLY A 11 8.51 -62.34 -4.69
C GLY A 11 8.62 -61.00 -3.96
N PHE A 12 7.51 -60.48 -3.42
CA PHE A 12 7.49 -59.24 -2.62
C PHE A 12 8.21 -59.48 -1.29
N VAL A 13 9.34 -58.82 -1.08
CA VAL A 13 9.96 -58.66 0.25
C VAL A 13 9.60 -57.26 0.73
N HIS A 14 8.68 -57.18 1.70
CA HIS A 14 8.49 -55.98 2.51
C HIS A 14 9.72 -55.80 3.40
N LEU A 15 10.60 -54.87 3.03
CA LEU A 15 11.57 -54.30 3.96
C LEU A 15 10.88 -53.19 4.75
N CYS A 16 10.64 -53.48 6.02
CA CYS A 16 10.31 -52.49 7.04
C CYS A 16 11.56 -51.63 7.25
N VAL A 17 11.60 -50.45 6.64
CA VAL A 17 12.60 -49.43 6.98
C VAL A 17 12.00 -48.59 8.10
N SER A 18 12.63 -48.67 9.27
CA SER A 18 12.35 -47.80 10.41
C SER A 18 12.68 -46.37 10.00
N LEU A 19 11.67 -45.50 9.91
CA LEU A 19 11.88 -44.05 9.81
C LEU A 19 12.23 -43.55 11.21
N ASP A 20 13.51 -43.66 11.56
CA ASP A 20 14.10 -42.93 12.67
C ASP A 20 15.28 -42.13 12.12
N GLU A 21 14.96 -41.19 11.22
CA GLU A 21 15.82 -40.04 10.94
C GLU A 21 15.23 -38.87 11.71
N GLN A 22 15.68 -38.77 12.96
CA GLN A 22 15.62 -37.54 13.71
C GLN A 22 16.54 -36.55 12.98
N GLU A 23 15.98 -35.78 12.04
CA GLU A 23 16.69 -34.63 11.48
C GLU A 23 17.23 -33.80 12.65
N PRO A 24 18.51 -33.42 12.64
CA PRO A 24 19.03 -32.55 13.67
C PRO A 24 18.23 -31.25 13.58
N LEU A 25 17.42 -30.98 14.62
CA LEU A 25 16.89 -29.64 14.88
C LEU A 25 18.07 -28.69 14.76
N ILE A 26 18.11 -27.91 13.66
CA ILE A 26 18.99 -26.77 13.57
C ILE A 26 18.55 -25.88 14.72
N SER A 27 19.31 -25.91 15.82
CA SER A 27 19.09 -25.00 16.93
C SER A 27 19.38 -23.61 16.37
N THR A 28 18.33 -22.88 16.04
CA THR A 28 18.42 -21.44 15.82
C THR A 28 19.15 -20.85 17.04
N PRO A 29 20.18 -20.02 16.87
CA PRO A 29 20.94 -19.45 17.99
C PRO A 29 20.11 -18.52 18.88
N PHE A 30 18.83 -18.29 18.53
CA PHE A 30 17.87 -17.48 19.28
C PHE A 30 16.68 -18.30 19.79
N PRO A 31 16.86 -19.26 20.71
CA PRO A 31 15.73 -19.74 21.47
C PRO A 31 15.32 -18.59 22.41
N HIS A 32 14.10 -18.07 22.25
CA HIS A 32 13.38 -17.18 23.19
C HIS A 32 13.39 -15.65 23.00
N LEU A 33 14.01 -15.05 21.97
CA LEU A 33 13.82 -13.60 21.77
C LEU A 33 12.51 -13.32 21.04
N LEU A 34 11.46 -12.99 21.79
CA LEU A 34 10.21 -12.47 21.23
C LEU A 34 10.48 -11.08 20.62
N ILE A 35 10.46 -10.98 19.30
CA ILE A 35 10.58 -9.72 18.59
C ILE A 35 9.24 -8.99 18.63
N ARG A 36 9.19 -7.86 19.34
CA ARG A 36 7.98 -7.02 19.42
C ARG A 36 7.91 -6.11 18.22
N VAL A 37 6.77 -6.15 17.54
CA VAL A 37 6.53 -5.37 16.32
C VAL A 37 5.37 -4.42 16.52
N ALA A 38 5.54 -3.18 16.05
CA ALA A 38 4.46 -2.23 15.85
C ALA A 38 4.38 -1.82 14.38
N ALA A 39 3.17 -1.48 13.94
CA ALA A 39 2.92 -0.96 12.60
C ALA A 39 2.22 0.38 12.70
N LEU A 40 2.87 1.41 12.17
CA LEU A 40 2.35 2.77 12.09
C LEU A 40 2.21 3.16 10.62
N GLY A 41 1.48 4.24 10.36
CA GLY A 41 1.40 4.82 9.03
C GLY A 41 0.01 5.17 8.56
N ASP A 42 -0.11 5.38 7.25
CA ASP A 42 -1.34 5.70 6.54
C ASP A 42 -2.01 4.44 5.95
N SER A 43 -2.86 4.63 4.94
CA SER A 43 -3.61 3.60 4.23
C SER A 43 -2.74 2.57 3.51
N TYR A 44 -1.50 2.91 3.11
CA TYR A 44 -0.55 1.95 2.53
C TYR A 44 -0.02 0.97 3.57
N SER A 45 0.05 1.40 4.84
CA SER A 45 0.39 0.52 5.96
C SER A 45 -0.84 -0.25 6.46
N ALA A 46 -2.01 0.40 6.53
CA ALA A 46 -3.27 -0.24 6.92
C ALA A 46 -3.74 -1.32 5.92
N GLY A 47 -3.33 -1.20 4.65
CA GLY A 47 -3.68 -2.14 3.58
C GLY A 47 -5.10 -1.94 3.07
N LEU A 48 -5.50 -0.69 2.85
CA LEU A 48 -6.82 -0.34 2.34
C LEU A 48 -7.15 -1.06 1.03
N GLY A 49 -8.19 -1.90 1.06
CA GLY A 49 -8.62 -2.72 -0.08
C GLY A 49 -7.77 -3.97 -0.34
N SER A 50 -6.99 -4.44 0.63
CA SER A 50 -6.11 -5.61 0.47
C SER A 50 -6.68 -6.93 1.01
N GLY A 51 -7.89 -6.95 1.57
CA GLY A 51 -8.48 -8.14 2.16
C GLY A 51 -9.71 -7.81 2.99
N LYS A 52 -9.89 -8.52 4.12
CA LYS A 52 -10.95 -8.27 5.10
C LYS A 52 -10.45 -7.39 6.25
N PHE A 53 -11.35 -6.64 6.89
CA PHE A 53 -11.02 -5.89 8.11
C PHE A 53 -10.52 -6.83 9.22
N LEU A 54 -9.50 -6.36 9.94
CA LEU A 54 -9.06 -6.98 11.18
C LEU A 54 -10.06 -6.67 12.32
N SER A 55 -9.87 -7.34 13.45
CA SER A 55 -10.68 -7.11 14.66
C SER A 55 -9.91 -7.35 15.97
N ASP A 56 -8.57 -7.41 15.88
CA ASP A 56 -7.69 -7.83 16.97
C ASP A 56 -6.62 -6.78 17.33
N SER A 57 -6.68 -5.57 16.76
CA SER A 57 -5.83 -4.47 17.23
C SER A 57 -6.26 -4.01 18.63
N GLU A 58 -5.28 -3.64 19.46
CA GLU A 58 -5.53 -3.25 20.85
C GLU A 58 -6.30 -1.94 20.99
N ASP A 59 -6.22 -1.03 20.01
CA ASP A 59 -6.95 0.23 20.05
C ASP A 59 -8.41 0.09 19.58
N GLY A 60 -8.79 -1.07 19.02
CA GLY A 60 -10.14 -1.38 18.57
C GLY A 60 -10.61 -0.57 17.36
N ARG A 61 -9.69 0.00 16.56
CA ARG A 61 -10.02 0.91 15.45
C ARG A 61 -9.85 0.28 14.07
N ASP A 62 -9.76 -1.04 13.96
CA ASP A 62 -9.47 -1.73 12.69
C ASP A 62 -10.39 -1.32 11.53
N ASN A 63 -11.72 -1.33 11.73
CA ASN A 63 -12.66 -0.88 10.70
C ASN A 63 -12.44 0.61 10.37
N ALA A 64 -12.40 1.49 11.37
CA ALA A 64 -12.31 2.93 11.15
C ALA A 64 -11.00 3.35 10.47
N CYS A 65 -9.89 2.68 10.81
CA CYS A 65 -8.58 2.89 10.23
C CYS A 65 -8.32 2.09 8.94
N ALA A 66 -9.29 1.27 8.51
CA ALA A 66 -9.21 0.35 7.39
C ALA A 66 -8.01 -0.62 7.43
N ARG A 67 -7.74 -1.18 8.61
CA ARG A 67 -6.69 -2.19 8.79
C ARG A 67 -7.18 -3.54 8.30
N MET A 68 -6.47 -4.12 7.36
CA MET A 68 -6.89 -5.35 6.68
C MET A 68 -5.90 -6.50 6.82
N ASP A 69 -6.42 -7.71 6.72
CA ASP A 69 -5.67 -8.98 6.81
C ASP A 69 -4.76 -9.26 5.60
N GLY A 70 -4.83 -8.44 4.57
CA GLY A 70 -3.91 -8.46 3.43
C GLY A 70 -2.81 -7.40 3.51
N SER A 71 -2.77 -6.60 4.58
CA SER A 71 -1.77 -5.55 4.75
C SER A 71 -0.38 -6.12 4.99
N TYR A 72 0.66 -5.45 4.50
CA TYR A 72 2.03 -5.94 4.65
C TYR A 72 2.47 -6.09 6.11
N PRO A 73 2.07 -5.23 7.08
CA PRO A 73 2.47 -5.42 8.47
C PRO A 73 1.80 -6.65 9.09
N TRP A 74 0.51 -6.87 8.80
CA TRP A 74 -0.18 -8.07 9.25
C TRP A 74 0.43 -9.33 8.64
N LEU A 75 0.66 -9.34 7.32
CA LEU A 75 1.30 -10.46 6.64
C LEU A 75 2.70 -10.75 7.19
N LEU A 76 3.47 -9.71 7.51
CA LEU A 76 4.78 -9.84 8.17
C LEU A 76 4.66 -10.59 9.50
N SER A 77 3.64 -10.30 10.32
CA SER A 77 3.40 -11.03 11.57
C SER A 77 3.06 -12.52 11.37
N LYS A 78 2.56 -12.90 10.18
CA LYS A 78 2.25 -14.29 9.82
C LYS A 78 3.47 -15.03 9.28
N LEU A 79 4.51 -14.33 8.84
CA LEU A 79 5.77 -14.96 8.49
C LEU A 79 6.39 -15.49 9.79
N ASN A 80 6.45 -16.80 9.96
CA ASN A 80 7.04 -17.45 11.16
C ASN A 80 8.58 -17.33 11.20
N LEU A 81 9.12 -16.22 10.70
CA LEU A 81 10.53 -15.87 10.72
C LEU A 81 10.82 -15.19 12.06
N PHE A 82 11.78 -15.73 12.83
CA PHE A 82 12.20 -15.20 14.15
C PHE A 82 11.09 -14.94 15.17
N HIS A 83 9.98 -15.69 15.10
CA HIS A 83 8.82 -15.47 15.97
C HIS A 83 8.28 -14.02 15.93
N ILE A 84 8.44 -13.32 14.81
CA ILE A 84 7.91 -11.97 14.59
C ILE A 84 6.40 -11.97 14.82
N GLY A 85 5.93 -11.21 15.82
CA GLY A 85 4.50 -11.09 16.16
C GLY A 85 3.81 -12.39 16.61
N GLN A 86 4.47 -13.55 16.51
CA GLN A 86 3.89 -14.87 16.78
C GLN A 86 2.57 -15.13 16.05
N GLY A 87 2.42 -14.63 14.81
CA GLY A 87 1.17 -14.75 14.09
C GLY A 87 0.11 -13.72 14.50
N HIS A 88 0.44 -12.72 15.30
CA HIS A 88 -0.46 -11.65 15.75
C HIS A 88 0.21 -10.27 15.63
N LEU A 89 -0.60 -9.23 15.54
CA LEU A 89 -0.11 -7.85 15.50
C LEU A 89 -0.99 -6.90 16.34
N PRO A 90 -1.02 -7.08 17.67
CA PRO A 90 -1.86 -6.26 18.56
C PRO A 90 -1.52 -4.76 18.51
N SER A 91 -0.26 -4.42 18.23
CA SER A 91 0.23 -3.04 18.10
C SER A 91 0.23 -2.55 16.64
N PHE A 92 -0.81 -2.91 15.90
CA PHE A 92 -1.11 -2.36 14.58
C PHE A 92 -1.95 -1.10 14.75
N VAL A 93 -1.34 0.08 14.55
CA VAL A 93 -1.98 1.38 14.79
C VAL A 93 -2.07 2.28 13.54
N SER A 94 -1.60 1.80 12.38
CA SER A 94 -1.73 2.51 11.09
C SER A 94 -3.17 2.87 10.78
N CYS A 95 -3.40 3.99 10.10
CA CYS A 95 -4.75 4.48 9.89
C CYS A 95 -4.87 5.22 8.55
N SER A 96 -5.85 4.80 7.73
CA SER A 96 -6.18 5.49 6.48
C SER A 96 -6.37 7.00 6.72
N GLY A 97 -5.91 7.82 5.77
CA GLY A 97 -6.02 9.29 5.82
C GLY A 97 -5.01 10.01 6.73
N ASN A 98 -4.20 9.28 7.52
CA ASN A 98 -3.25 9.93 8.44
C ASN A 98 -2.10 10.64 7.70
N LEU A 99 -1.74 11.80 8.24
CA LEU A 99 -0.62 12.65 7.87
C LEU A 99 0.56 12.42 8.83
N LEU A 100 1.71 13.04 8.51
CA LEU A 100 2.86 13.07 9.42
C LEU A 100 2.52 13.60 10.82
N GLU A 101 1.61 14.58 10.93
CA GLU A 101 1.19 15.15 12.20
C GLU A 101 0.35 14.19 13.07
N ASP A 102 -0.26 13.17 12.48
CA ASP A 102 -1.12 12.20 13.18
C ASP A 102 -0.34 11.06 13.84
N ILE A 103 0.93 10.89 13.48
CA ILE A 103 1.78 9.81 14.00
C ILE A 103 1.96 9.89 15.52
N ASP A 104 2.00 11.08 16.11
CA ASP A 104 2.05 11.21 17.58
C ASP A 104 0.83 10.56 18.25
N GLY A 105 -0.36 10.68 17.65
CA GLY A 105 -1.56 9.99 18.12
C GLY A 105 -1.48 8.47 17.95
N GLN A 106 -0.81 7.96 16.91
CA GLN A 106 -0.56 6.52 16.77
C GLN A 106 0.42 6.02 17.84
N ILE A 107 1.46 6.79 18.15
CA ILE A 107 2.42 6.49 19.23
C ILE A 107 1.72 6.41 20.58
N GLU A 108 0.79 7.33 20.88
CA GLU A 108 0.00 7.30 22.12
C GLU A 108 -0.80 6.00 22.27
N ARG A 109 -1.39 5.51 21.17
CA ARG A 109 -2.17 4.25 21.15
C ARG A 109 -1.32 3.00 21.40
N LEU A 110 0.00 3.07 21.24
CA LEU A 110 0.91 2.00 21.63
C LEU A 110 1.04 1.84 23.17
N GLY A 111 0.45 2.74 23.96
CA GLY A 111 0.39 2.61 25.41
C GLY A 111 1.75 2.67 26.10
N GLY A 112 2.72 3.37 25.51
CA GLY A 112 4.09 3.50 26.02
C GLY A 112 4.95 2.24 25.87
N LYS A 113 4.47 1.21 25.16
CA LYS A 113 5.24 0.01 24.84
C LYS A 113 6.43 0.36 23.94
N LYS A 114 7.49 -0.43 24.06
CA LYS A 114 8.69 -0.34 23.21
C LYS A 114 8.75 -1.51 22.26
N PHE A 115 9.21 -1.29 21.03
CA PHE A 115 9.21 -2.28 19.96
C PHE A 115 10.60 -2.42 19.35
N ASP A 116 10.96 -3.65 19.03
CA ASP A 116 12.25 -4.00 18.43
C ASP A 116 12.20 -3.73 16.91
N ILE A 117 11.01 -3.83 16.32
CA ILE A 117 10.75 -3.53 14.93
C ILE A 117 9.53 -2.60 14.83
N ILE A 118 9.66 -1.53 14.07
CA ILE A 118 8.55 -0.66 13.70
C ILE A 118 8.48 -0.61 12.18
N THR A 119 7.32 -0.92 11.61
CA THR A 119 7.06 -0.68 10.18
C THR A 119 6.31 0.62 10.00
N LEU A 120 6.63 1.37 8.93
CA LEU A 120 6.05 2.67 8.65
C LEU A 120 5.87 2.90 7.15
N SER A 121 4.64 3.22 6.73
CA SER A 121 4.36 3.89 5.46
C SER A 121 3.57 5.15 5.75
N ILE A 122 4.09 6.33 5.45
CA ILE A 122 3.44 7.60 5.79
C ILE A 122 3.83 8.68 4.77
N SER A 123 3.08 9.79 4.73
CA SER A 123 3.26 11.02 3.93
C SER A 123 2.63 11.07 2.54
N GLY A 124 1.99 10.01 2.05
CA GLY A 124 1.29 10.06 0.75
C GLY A 124 0.20 11.14 0.74
N ASN A 125 -0.52 11.27 1.86
CA ASN A 125 -1.54 12.29 2.09
C ASN A 125 -0.92 13.71 2.22
N ASP A 126 0.24 13.85 2.89
CA ASP A 126 0.96 15.14 2.98
C ASP A 126 1.34 15.69 1.60
N PHE A 127 1.57 14.80 0.63
CA PHE A 127 1.94 15.13 -0.74
C PHE A 127 0.76 15.14 -1.72
N LYS A 128 -0.48 15.04 -1.21
CA LYS A 128 -1.73 15.16 -1.97
C LYS A 128 -1.91 14.09 -3.06
N PHE A 129 -1.34 12.89 -2.88
CA PHE A 129 -1.46 11.84 -3.89
C PHE A 129 -2.92 11.42 -4.16
N GLY A 130 -3.78 11.39 -3.13
CA GLY A 130 -5.21 11.16 -3.30
C GLY A 130 -5.88 12.22 -4.19
N GLN A 131 -5.58 13.50 -3.97
CA GLN A 131 -6.10 14.59 -4.79
C GLN A 131 -5.58 14.53 -6.24
N VAL A 132 -4.31 14.16 -6.44
CA VAL A 132 -3.75 13.94 -7.79
C VAL A 132 -4.54 12.85 -8.53
N VAL A 133 -4.84 11.73 -7.87
CA VAL A 133 -5.64 10.64 -8.47
C VAL A 133 -7.02 11.16 -8.88
N VAL A 134 -7.69 11.92 -8.03
CA VAL A 134 -9.02 12.45 -8.35
C VAL A 134 -9.00 13.46 -9.50
N ASP A 135 -8.09 14.43 -9.47
CA ASP A 135 -8.07 15.49 -10.48
C ASP A 135 -7.53 15.02 -11.84
N CYS A 136 -6.63 14.04 -11.84
CA CYS A 136 -5.94 13.58 -13.06
C CYS A 136 -6.49 12.28 -13.64
N VAL A 137 -6.88 11.32 -12.80
CA VAL A 137 -7.23 9.96 -13.25
C VAL A 137 -8.73 9.79 -13.40
N TYR A 138 -9.49 10.32 -12.44
CA TYR A 138 -10.94 10.15 -12.43
C TYR A 138 -11.80 11.43 -12.56
N PRO A 139 -11.38 12.48 -13.29
CA PRO A 139 -12.27 13.60 -13.54
C PRO A 139 -13.46 13.15 -14.40
N TYR A 140 -14.66 13.50 -13.95
CA TYR A 140 -15.91 13.16 -14.61
C TYR A 140 -16.86 14.36 -14.69
N ARG A 141 -17.71 14.43 -15.71
CA ARG A 141 -18.71 15.51 -15.82
C ARG A 141 -19.89 15.17 -16.72
N PHE A 142 -21.03 15.84 -16.43
CA PHE A 142 -22.23 15.86 -17.28
C PHE A 142 -22.23 16.96 -18.36
N LEU A 143 -21.23 17.88 -18.36
CA LEU A 143 -21.12 19.01 -19.31
C LEU A 143 -19.68 19.13 -19.86
N PRO A 144 -19.49 19.63 -21.10
CA PRO A 144 -18.16 19.72 -21.74
C PRO A 144 -17.23 20.74 -21.07
N GLY A 145 -15.91 20.50 -21.14
CA GLY A 145 -14.89 21.44 -20.66
C GLY A 145 -13.51 20.82 -20.37
N TYR A 146 -12.93 20.13 -21.35
CA TYR A 146 -11.62 19.44 -21.24
C TYR A 146 -10.53 20.32 -20.60
N ASP A 147 -10.34 21.55 -21.09
CA ASP A 147 -9.26 22.44 -20.63
C ASP A 147 -9.34 22.79 -19.14
N ARG A 148 -10.54 22.79 -18.54
CA ARG A 148 -10.70 23.07 -17.11
C ARG A 148 -10.11 21.94 -16.28
N PHE A 149 -10.41 20.69 -16.65
CA PHE A 149 -9.93 19.51 -15.94
C PHE A 149 -8.44 19.32 -16.13
N GLU A 150 -7.94 19.56 -17.36
CA GLU A 150 -6.50 19.51 -17.61
C GLU A 150 -5.75 20.59 -16.80
N ARG A 151 -6.32 21.79 -16.64
CA ARG A 151 -5.76 22.82 -15.74
C ARG A 151 -5.81 22.42 -14.26
N ALA A 152 -6.91 21.80 -13.81
CA ALA A 152 -7.04 21.32 -12.43
C ALA A 152 -5.99 20.24 -12.13
N CYS A 153 -5.90 19.19 -12.95
CA CYS A 153 -4.88 18.15 -12.84
C CYS A 153 -3.46 18.74 -12.83
N ASN A 154 -3.13 19.61 -13.78
CA ASN A 154 -1.81 20.25 -13.84
C ASN A 154 -1.52 21.13 -12.62
N GLY A 155 -2.54 21.82 -12.09
CA GLY A 155 -2.44 22.61 -10.86
C GLY A 155 -2.12 21.72 -9.66
N THR A 156 -2.84 20.63 -9.48
CA THR A 156 -2.65 19.68 -8.39
C THR A 156 -1.29 18.99 -8.46
N LEU A 157 -0.85 18.56 -9.64
CA LEU A 157 0.51 18.01 -9.85
C LEU A 157 1.59 19.04 -9.48
N THR A 158 1.39 20.31 -9.82
CA THR A 158 2.35 21.38 -9.50
C THR A 158 2.40 21.69 -8.01
N GLU A 159 1.25 21.67 -7.33
CA GLU A 159 1.20 21.87 -5.87
C GLU A 159 1.82 20.67 -5.13
N ALA A 160 1.54 19.43 -5.55
CA ALA A 160 2.18 18.24 -5.01
C ALA A 160 3.72 18.33 -5.15
N GLU A 161 4.22 18.68 -6.34
CA GLU A 161 5.66 18.88 -6.59
C GLU A 161 6.26 19.95 -5.67
N LYS A 162 5.54 21.06 -5.48
CA LYS A 162 5.97 22.17 -4.61
C LYS A 162 6.03 21.75 -3.15
N VAL A 163 5.07 20.97 -2.65
CA VAL A 163 5.09 20.45 -1.28
C VAL A 163 6.23 19.45 -1.11
N ILE A 164 6.44 18.54 -2.08
CA ILE A 164 7.57 17.59 -2.08
C ILE A 164 8.91 18.34 -2.09
N LYS A 165 9.03 19.46 -2.80
CA LYS A 165 10.27 20.27 -2.82
C LYS A 165 10.45 21.15 -1.59
N ASN A 166 9.48 21.23 -0.67
CA ASN A 166 9.56 22.08 0.51
C ASN A 166 10.44 21.44 1.62
N PRO A 167 11.59 22.03 1.97
CA PRO A 167 12.47 21.47 3.01
C PRO A 167 11.82 21.39 4.40
N ALA A 168 10.83 22.22 4.69
CA ALA A 168 10.11 22.19 5.96
C ALA A 168 9.34 20.88 6.15
N LYS A 169 8.76 20.32 5.08
CA LYS A 169 8.02 19.06 5.13
C LYS A 169 8.94 17.87 5.41
N TRP A 170 10.16 17.85 4.84
CA TRP A 170 11.16 16.83 5.18
C TRP A 170 11.75 16.99 6.58
N LYS A 171 11.83 18.21 7.10
CA LYS A 171 12.18 18.45 8.51
C LYS A 171 11.12 17.89 9.45
N GLU A 172 9.85 18.10 9.13
CA GLU A 172 8.70 17.53 9.84
C GLU A 172 8.78 16.00 9.84
N PHE A 173 8.98 15.36 8.67
CA PHE A 173 9.15 13.91 8.56
C PHE A 173 10.28 13.40 9.48
N ARG A 174 11.47 14.02 9.44
CA ARG A 174 12.57 13.62 10.35
C ARG A 174 12.20 13.76 11.82
N ASN A 175 11.46 14.80 12.19
CA ASN A 175 11.01 14.97 13.58
C ASN A 175 10.01 13.89 13.97
N THR A 176 9.12 13.49 13.05
CA THR A 176 8.20 12.36 13.24
C THR A 176 8.97 11.06 13.51
N ILE A 177 10.01 10.74 12.71
CA ILE A 177 10.84 9.55 12.98
C ILE A 177 11.55 9.64 14.34
N LYS A 178 12.10 10.81 14.70
CA LYS A 178 12.70 11.01 16.04
C LYS A 178 11.69 10.86 17.18
N SER A 179 10.43 11.24 16.96
CA SER A 179 9.35 11.00 17.92
C SER A 179 9.13 9.49 18.11
N ILE A 180 9.06 8.72 17.01
CA ILE A 180 8.96 7.26 17.04
C ILE A 180 10.16 6.64 17.77
N GLU A 181 11.39 7.03 17.42
CA GLU A 181 12.64 6.56 18.06
C GLU A 181 12.58 6.75 19.58
N SER A 182 12.27 7.98 20.03
CA SER A 182 12.28 8.32 21.45
C SER A 182 11.13 7.68 22.23
N LYS A 183 9.94 7.60 21.65
CA LYS A 183 8.71 7.22 22.37
C LYS A 183 8.33 5.75 22.20
N ALA A 184 8.60 5.11 21.06
CA ALA A 184 8.13 3.76 20.75
C ALA A 184 9.25 2.74 20.46
N LEU A 185 10.45 3.17 20.07
CA LEU A 185 11.52 2.23 19.70
C LEU A 185 12.25 1.68 20.94
N ALA A 186 12.51 0.37 20.95
CA ALA A 186 13.36 -0.29 21.94
C ALA A 186 14.85 -0.01 21.69
N PRO A 187 15.74 -0.19 22.68
CA PRO A 187 17.17 -0.14 22.44
C PRO A 187 17.58 -1.12 21.33
N HIS A 188 18.39 -0.65 20.38
CA HIS A 188 18.79 -1.39 19.16
C HIS A 188 17.64 -1.76 18.21
N GLY A 189 16.44 -1.23 18.42
CA GLY A 189 15.32 -1.43 17.50
C GLY A 189 15.55 -0.76 16.14
N LYS A 190 14.79 -1.21 15.14
CA LYS A 190 14.84 -0.69 13.77
C LYS A 190 13.47 -0.23 13.28
N ILE A 191 13.46 0.82 12.47
CA ILE A 191 12.28 1.38 11.79
C ILE A 191 12.42 1.09 10.30
N TYR A 192 11.52 0.28 9.73
CA TYR A 192 11.46 -0.01 8.30
C TYR A 192 10.45 0.91 7.64
N ILE A 193 10.94 1.89 6.88
CA ILE A 193 10.14 2.91 6.21
C ILE A 193 9.94 2.48 4.76
N THR A 194 8.74 2.06 4.39
CA THR A 194 8.42 1.71 3.00
C THR A 194 8.28 2.96 2.14
N GLY A 195 8.82 2.91 0.92
CA GLY A 195 8.48 3.88 -0.12
C GLY A 195 7.10 3.65 -0.71
N TYR A 196 6.84 4.29 -1.85
CA TYR A 196 5.64 4.12 -2.66
C TYR A 196 5.99 3.50 -4.01
N ALA A 197 5.08 2.73 -4.58
CA ALA A 197 5.25 2.25 -5.95
C ALA A 197 4.72 3.28 -6.96
N LYS A 198 5.41 3.42 -8.08
CA LYS A 198 4.94 4.19 -9.23
C LYS A 198 3.64 3.56 -9.73
N PHE A 199 2.64 4.38 -10.03
CA PHE A 199 1.30 3.91 -10.38
C PHE A 199 1.23 3.30 -11.78
N PHE A 200 1.96 3.88 -12.73
CA PHE A 200 1.90 3.49 -14.14
C PHE A 200 3.21 2.86 -14.59
N ALA A 201 3.14 1.94 -15.55
CA ALA A 201 4.30 1.47 -16.29
C ALA A 201 5.07 2.67 -16.88
N PRO A 202 6.41 2.57 -17.03
CA PRO A 202 7.20 3.61 -17.69
C PRO A 202 6.57 4.01 -19.04
N PRO A 203 6.09 5.26 -19.18
CA PRO A 203 5.38 5.67 -20.38
C PRO A 203 6.28 5.56 -21.62
N ARG A 204 5.70 5.12 -22.75
CA ARG A 204 6.40 4.95 -24.03
C ARG A 204 5.83 5.88 -25.10
N GLU A 205 6.58 6.10 -26.18
CA GLU A 205 6.03 6.76 -27.37
C GLU A 205 4.95 5.86 -28.01
N TYR A 206 3.81 6.43 -28.42
CA TYR A 206 2.65 5.71 -28.95
C TYR A 206 2.03 4.66 -27.99
N ASP A 207 2.15 4.90 -26.69
CA ASP A 207 1.61 4.02 -25.66
C ASP A 207 0.07 3.94 -25.73
N ALA A 208 -0.47 2.72 -25.76
CA ALA A 208 -1.92 2.47 -25.82
C ALA A 208 -2.68 3.12 -24.65
N CYS A 209 -2.00 3.31 -23.52
CA CYS A 209 -2.54 3.99 -22.35
C CYS A 209 -2.88 5.47 -22.59
N ASP A 210 -2.29 6.13 -23.59
CA ASP A 210 -2.54 7.54 -23.91
C ASP A 210 -3.99 7.83 -24.32
N ASN A 211 -4.75 6.79 -24.69
CA ASN A 211 -6.17 6.87 -25.04
C ASN A 211 -7.09 6.17 -24.02
N THR A 212 -6.54 5.77 -22.88
CA THR A 212 -7.25 5.06 -21.81
C THR A 212 -7.82 6.03 -20.80
N TYR A 213 -9.05 5.79 -20.37
CA TYR A 213 -9.76 6.62 -19.40
C TYR A 213 -10.18 5.73 -18.25
N PHE A 214 -9.81 6.11 -17.03
CA PHE A 214 -9.99 5.28 -15.84
C PHE A 214 -11.38 5.45 -15.21
N PHE A 215 -12.08 6.55 -15.50
CA PHE A 215 -13.45 6.70 -15.00
C PHE A 215 -14.38 5.63 -15.60
N PRO A 216 -15.09 4.81 -14.79
CA PRO A 216 -15.77 3.60 -15.28
C PRO A 216 -16.86 3.85 -16.33
N ARG A 217 -17.51 5.01 -16.28
CA ARG A 217 -18.53 5.40 -17.26
C ARG A 217 -17.89 6.21 -18.37
N ARG A 218 -17.54 5.55 -19.47
CA ARG A 218 -16.82 6.18 -20.60
C ARG A 218 -17.44 7.47 -21.12
N ILE A 219 -18.77 7.57 -21.15
CA ILE A 219 -19.50 8.78 -21.59
C ILE A 219 -19.31 9.99 -20.68
N LEU A 220 -18.90 9.79 -19.42
CA LEU A 220 -18.64 10.83 -18.43
C LEU A 220 -17.15 11.09 -18.21
N ALA A 221 -16.29 10.22 -18.73
CA ALA A 221 -14.85 10.29 -18.53
C ALA A 221 -14.24 11.46 -19.33
N VAL A 222 -13.41 12.28 -18.68
CA VAL A 222 -12.94 13.53 -19.28
C VAL A 222 -11.49 13.49 -19.74
N LEU A 223 -10.56 13.08 -18.87
CA LEU A 223 -9.14 13.07 -19.17
C LEU A 223 -8.66 11.64 -19.47
N PRO A 224 -8.00 11.41 -20.62
CA PRO A 224 -7.23 10.20 -20.81
C PRO A 224 -5.92 10.24 -20.02
N MET A 225 -5.38 9.07 -19.70
CA MET A 225 -4.08 8.92 -19.04
C MET A 225 -2.91 9.04 -20.01
N LYS A 226 -2.69 10.28 -20.47
CA LYS A 226 -1.59 10.66 -21.36
C LYS A 226 -0.21 10.38 -20.75
N TYR A 227 0.76 10.14 -21.63
CA TYR A 227 2.19 10.04 -21.35
C TYR A 227 2.64 11.10 -20.33
N SER A 228 2.39 12.38 -20.60
CA SER A 228 2.87 13.48 -19.76
C SER A 228 2.32 13.44 -18.33
N THR A 229 1.05 13.04 -18.17
CA THR A 229 0.40 12.93 -16.86
C THR A 229 1.00 11.75 -16.08
N ARG A 230 1.11 10.58 -16.72
CA ARG A 230 1.69 9.38 -16.11
C ARG A 230 3.14 9.58 -15.73
N SER A 231 3.94 10.21 -16.61
CA SER A 231 5.33 10.56 -16.32
C SER A 231 5.43 11.46 -15.10
N ARG A 232 4.67 12.57 -15.04
CA ARG A 232 4.69 13.45 -13.85
C ARG A 232 4.27 12.73 -12.58
N MET A 233 3.21 11.92 -12.60
CA MET A 233 2.78 11.17 -11.41
C MET A 233 3.88 10.21 -10.92
N ASN A 234 4.50 9.47 -11.84
CA ASN A 234 5.61 8.58 -11.53
C ASN A 234 6.87 9.32 -11.04
N ASP A 235 7.17 10.49 -11.60
CA ASP A 235 8.29 11.33 -11.18
C ASP A 235 8.08 11.84 -9.75
N LEU A 236 6.85 12.23 -9.37
CA LEU A 236 6.53 12.64 -8.00
C LEU A 236 6.77 11.50 -7.01
N VAL A 237 6.34 10.27 -7.33
CA VAL A 237 6.62 9.08 -6.52
C VAL A 237 8.13 8.87 -6.39
N GLY A 238 8.87 8.97 -7.51
CA GLY A 238 10.33 8.85 -7.51
C GLY A 238 11.03 9.89 -6.62
N LEU A 239 10.57 11.14 -6.66
CA LEU A 239 11.09 12.21 -5.81
C LEU A 239 10.85 11.94 -4.32
N VAL A 240 9.64 11.47 -3.96
CA VAL A 240 9.32 11.12 -2.57
C VAL A 240 10.20 9.97 -2.09
N ASN A 241 10.31 8.88 -2.87
CA ASN A 241 11.15 7.74 -2.50
C ASN A 241 12.61 8.13 -2.31
N ALA A 242 13.19 8.90 -3.23
CA ALA A 242 14.57 9.35 -3.13
C ALA A 242 14.82 10.20 -1.89
N GLN A 243 13.85 11.03 -1.50
CA GLN A 243 13.93 11.86 -0.29
C GLN A 243 13.80 11.03 0.99
N ILE A 244 12.89 10.05 1.03
CA ILE A 244 12.78 9.11 2.16
C ILE A 244 14.09 8.34 2.31
N GLU A 245 14.60 7.76 1.23
CA GLU A 245 15.83 6.98 1.22
C GLU A 245 17.03 7.81 1.68
N THR A 246 17.27 8.96 1.05
CA THR A 246 18.50 9.73 1.27
C THR A 246 18.42 10.60 2.53
N ASN A 247 17.32 11.34 2.71
CA ASN A 247 17.24 12.44 3.67
C ASN A 247 16.47 12.09 4.95
N ILE A 248 15.80 10.93 4.98
CA ILE A 248 15.16 10.39 6.19
C ILE A 248 15.93 9.16 6.67
N ALA A 249 15.78 8.03 6.00
CA ALA A 249 16.38 6.76 6.42
C ALA A 249 17.91 6.84 6.41
N GLY A 250 18.51 7.33 5.33
CA GLY A 250 19.96 7.52 5.22
C GLY A 250 20.57 8.51 6.22
N SER A 251 19.73 9.25 6.98
CA SER A 251 20.18 10.20 8.01
C SER A 251 20.05 9.70 9.45
N LEU A 252 19.47 8.50 9.66
CA LEU A 252 19.16 7.95 10.98
C LEU A 252 19.57 6.48 11.05
N GLU A 253 20.45 6.13 11.99
CA GLU A 253 20.97 4.76 12.13
C GLU A 253 19.88 3.73 12.44
N SER A 254 18.80 4.15 13.10
CA SER A 254 17.67 3.28 13.43
C SER A 254 16.74 3.01 12.26
N ALA A 255 16.83 3.78 11.16
CA ALA A 255 15.86 3.74 10.08
C ALA A 255 16.43 3.10 8.81
N THR A 256 15.62 2.27 8.19
CA THR A 256 15.95 1.56 6.95
C THR A 256 14.87 1.85 5.91
N PHE A 257 15.28 2.31 4.73
CA PHE A 257 14.35 2.49 3.61
C PHE A 257 14.08 1.15 2.94
N VAL A 258 12.79 0.85 2.73
CA VAL A 258 12.34 -0.32 1.99
C VAL A 258 11.77 0.16 0.67
N ASP A 259 12.57 0.09 -0.40
CA ASP A 259 12.08 0.36 -1.74
C ASP A 259 11.05 -0.70 -2.12
N ILE A 260 9.80 -0.33 -2.35
CA ILE A 260 8.78 -1.27 -2.81
C ILE A 260 8.53 -1.16 -4.32
N ASP A 261 9.03 -0.12 -4.98
CA ASP A 261 8.72 0.13 -6.39
C ASP A 261 9.34 -0.93 -7.32
N ASP A 262 10.47 -1.51 -6.91
CA ASP A 262 11.19 -2.53 -7.69
C ASP A 262 10.31 -3.72 -8.07
N HIS A 263 9.54 -4.26 -7.12
CA HIS A 263 8.68 -5.43 -7.34
C HIS A 263 7.38 -5.13 -8.08
N PHE A 264 7.04 -3.85 -8.30
CA PHE A 264 5.90 -3.48 -9.14
C PHE A 264 6.22 -3.51 -10.64
N THR A 265 7.46 -3.80 -11.04
CA THR A 265 7.83 -3.93 -12.46
C THR A 265 7.05 -5.03 -13.16
N GLY A 266 6.35 -4.68 -14.25
CA GLY A 266 5.44 -5.58 -14.96
C GLY A 266 4.09 -5.77 -14.25
N ARG A 267 3.81 -4.97 -13.21
CA ARG A 267 2.62 -5.09 -12.35
C ARG A 267 1.83 -3.80 -12.14
N ARG A 268 2.21 -2.71 -12.81
CA ARG A 268 1.55 -1.40 -12.69
C ARG A 268 0.33 -1.31 -13.59
N PHE A 269 -0.37 -0.18 -13.51
CA PHE A 269 -1.30 0.19 -14.57
C PHE A 269 -0.56 0.39 -15.89
N CYS A 270 -1.21 0.05 -17.00
CA CYS A 270 -0.71 0.27 -18.35
C CYS A 270 0.62 -0.46 -18.69
N GLU A 271 0.87 -1.61 -18.09
CA GLU A 271 2.01 -2.46 -18.45
C GLU A 271 1.86 -3.00 -19.89
N PRO A 272 2.95 -3.00 -20.71
CA PRO A 272 2.92 -3.51 -22.09
C PRO A 272 2.40 -4.94 -22.20
N GLU A 273 2.73 -5.77 -21.22
CA GLU A 273 2.34 -7.18 -21.18
C GLU A 273 0.83 -7.35 -20.95
N ASN A 274 0.11 -6.27 -20.67
CA ASN A 274 -1.32 -6.24 -20.37
C ASN A 274 -2.07 -5.22 -21.26
N GLU A 275 -1.67 -5.08 -22.53
CA GLU A 275 -2.24 -4.10 -23.47
C GLU A 275 -3.75 -4.25 -23.74
N ASP A 276 -4.31 -5.46 -23.59
CA ASP A 276 -5.75 -5.71 -23.74
C ASP A 276 -6.59 -5.31 -22.49
N ASP A 277 -5.93 -5.01 -21.37
CA ASP A 277 -6.55 -4.68 -20.08
C ASP A 277 -5.70 -3.68 -19.27
N LEU A 278 -5.46 -2.51 -19.85
CA LEU A 278 -4.53 -1.51 -19.31
C LEU A 278 -4.84 -1.04 -17.88
N ILE A 279 -6.10 -1.14 -17.42
CA ILE A 279 -6.50 -0.81 -16.05
C ILE A 279 -6.33 -2.03 -15.13
N GLY A 280 -6.68 -3.23 -15.58
CA GLY A 280 -6.42 -4.46 -14.82
C GLY A 280 -7.12 -4.52 -13.46
N ALA A 281 -8.33 -3.98 -13.35
CA ALA A 281 -9.05 -3.86 -12.09
C ALA A 281 -9.10 -5.17 -11.29
N ASP A 282 -9.46 -6.28 -11.96
CA ASP A 282 -9.46 -7.64 -11.38
C ASP A 282 -8.39 -8.56 -11.98
N ASN A 283 -7.45 -7.97 -12.72
CA ASN A 283 -6.33 -8.70 -13.30
C ASN A 283 -5.28 -8.99 -12.22
N PRO A 284 -4.89 -10.26 -12.00
CA PRO A 284 -3.89 -10.61 -10.98
C PRO A 284 -2.49 -10.09 -11.33
N ASN A 285 -2.25 -9.71 -12.58
CA ASN A 285 -0.99 -9.13 -13.00
C ASN A 285 -0.91 -7.62 -12.73
N VAL A 286 -2.01 -6.93 -12.41
CA VAL A 286 -1.98 -5.51 -11.99
C VAL A 286 -2.18 -5.43 -10.49
N TRP A 287 -1.25 -4.78 -9.80
CA TRP A 287 -1.14 -4.80 -8.33
C TRP A 287 -1.72 -3.58 -7.64
N PHE A 288 -2.45 -2.73 -8.36
CA PHE A 288 -3.19 -1.62 -7.79
C PHE A 288 -4.70 -1.81 -7.95
N ASN A 289 -5.45 -1.41 -6.94
CA ASN A 289 -6.90 -1.32 -6.99
C ASN A 289 -7.34 -0.16 -7.91
N ASP A 290 -8.41 -0.36 -8.66
CA ASP A 290 -9.14 0.63 -9.45
C ASP A 290 -10.55 0.83 -8.86
N LEU A 291 -11.28 1.85 -9.33
CA LEU A 291 -12.68 2.07 -8.96
C LEU A 291 -13.61 0.88 -9.25
N THR A 292 -13.20 -0.03 -10.14
CA THR A 292 -13.96 -1.21 -10.54
C THR A 292 -13.40 -2.52 -9.99
N THR A 293 -12.33 -2.50 -9.19
CA THR A 293 -11.76 -3.72 -8.59
C THR A 293 -12.77 -4.37 -7.65
N THR A 294 -13.00 -5.66 -7.77
CA THR A 294 -13.82 -6.42 -6.82
C THR A 294 -13.05 -6.61 -5.52
N LEU A 295 -13.44 -5.90 -4.45
CA LEU A 295 -12.84 -6.07 -3.13
C LEU A 295 -13.31 -7.36 -2.45
N GLU A 296 -12.42 -7.94 -1.63
CA GLU A 296 -12.79 -9.07 -0.77
C GLU A 296 -13.77 -8.64 0.33
N GLU A 297 -13.56 -7.45 0.92
CA GLU A 297 -14.41 -6.85 1.95
C GLU A 297 -15.77 -6.41 1.41
N ASP A 298 -16.84 -6.77 2.12
CA ASP A 298 -18.24 -6.51 1.77
C ASP A 298 -19.02 -5.82 2.90
N SER A 299 -18.38 -5.59 4.05
CA SER A 299 -18.95 -4.87 5.18
C SER A 299 -18.79 -3.35 5.04
N THR A 300 -19.67 -2.62 5.72
CA THR A 300 -19.61 -1.16 5.74
C THR A 300 -18.35 -0.65 6.41
N TRP A 301 -17.57 0.14 5.68
CA TRP A 301 -16.48 0.92 6.23
C TRP A 301 -16.99 2.19 6.90
N ASN A 302 -16.64 2.38 8.18
CA ASN A 302 -16.98 3.58 8.95
C ASN A 302 -15.70 4.30 9.37
N PRO A 303 -15.13 5.16 8.50
CA PRO A 303 -13.96 5.94 8.88
C PRO A 303 -14.26 6.78 10.13
N ASP A 304 -13.26 6.99 10.98
CA ASP A 304 -13.43 7.83 12.16
C ASP A 304 -13.92 9.22 11.73
N SER A 305 -14.90 9.78 12.45
CA SER A 305 -15.39 11.16 12.23
C SER A 305 -14.32 12.25 12.45
N VAL A 306 -13.08 11.85 12.76
CA VAL A 306 -11.89 12.70 12.85
C VAL A 306 -11.21 12.82 11.47
N SER A 307 -11.92 12.54 10.37
CA SER A 307 -11.54 12.97 9.04
C SER A 307 -11.52 14.51 8.99
N ARG A 308 -10.42 15.13 9.44
CA ARG A 308 -10.10 16.54 9.11
C ARG A 308 -9.75 16.69 7.63
N CYS A 309 -9.62 15.57 6.92
CA CYS A 309 -9.26 15.50 5.52
C CYS A 309 -10.50 15.40 4.59
N PRO A 310 -10.67 16.34 3.64
CA PRO A 310 -11.41 16.12 2.37
C PRO A 310 -11.13 14.80 1.67
N GLU A 311 -9.96 14.23 1.91
CA GLU A 311 -9.33 13.21 1.08
C GLU A 311 -9.85 11.79 1.37
N GLU A 312 -10.64 11.58 2.43
CA GLU A 312 -11.28 10.28 2.73
C GLU A 312 -12.56 10.04 1.92
N ASP A 313 -13.10 11.10 1.32
CA ASP A 313 -13.99 11.01 0.18
C ASP A 313 -13.61 12.15 -0.77
N PRO A 314 -12.59 11.97 -1.63
CA PRO A 314 -12.20 13.01 -2.57
C PRO A 314 -13.29 13.26 -3.63
N TRP A 315 -14.41 12.51 -3.54
CA TRP A 315 -15.66 12.65 -4.26
C TRP A 315 -16.73 13.44 -3.49
N ALA A 316 -16.48 13.81 -2.24
CA ALA A 316 -17.35 14.67 -1.45
C ALA A 316 -17.34 16.09 -2.05
N ALA A 317 -18.54 16.63 -2.24
CA ALA A 317 -18.91 17.72 -3.13
C ALA A 317 -18.31 19.13 -2.86
N TRP A 318 -17.22 19.25 -2.11
CA TRP A 318 -16.67 20.52 -1.66
C TRP A 318 -15.35 20.94 -2.33
N ALA A 319 -14.73 20.07 -3.12
CA ALA A 319 -13.39 20.28 -3.69
C ALA A 319 -13.29 21.27 -4.90
N LEU A 320 -14.34 22.06 -5.23
CA LEU A 320 -14.37 22.82 -6.50
C LEU A 320 -14.78 24.31 -6.43
N ASP A 321 -14.87 24.93 -5.26
CA ASP A 321 -15.11 26.40 -5.15
C ASP A 321 -16.38 26.85 -5.93
N LEU A 322 -17.44 26.02 -5.91
CA LEU A 322 -18.70 26.26 -6.62
C LEU A 322 -19.71 27.04 -5.76
N PRO A 323 -20.57 27.89 -6.34
CA PRO A 323 -21.52 28.74 -5.60
C PRO A 323 -22.53 27.95 -4.76
N GLU A 324 -22.92 28.53 -3.62
CA GLU A 324 -23.76 27.95 -2.54
C GLU A 324 -25.11 27.39 -3.02
N SER A 325 -25.67 27.92 -4.12
CA SER A 325 -26.91 27.43 -4.73
C SER A 325 -26.81 26.03 -5.35
N VAL A 326 -25.59 25.51 -5.56
CA VAL A 326 -25.30 24.17 -6.12
C VAL A 326 -24.77 23.21 -5.05
N GLN A 327 -24.34 23.73 -3.89
CA GLN A 327 -23.77 22.95 -2.79
C GLN A 327 -24.77 22.01 -2.11
N ASN A 328 -26.08 22.28 -2.24
CA ASN A 328 -27.15 21.42 -1.73
C ASN A 328 -27.59 20.31 -2.72
N ASP A 329 -26.93 20.19 -3.87
CA ASP A 329 -27.30 19.21 -4.90
C ASP A 329 -26.44 17.94 -4.78
N THR A 330 -27.04 16.90 -4.20
CA THR A 330 -26.47 15.55 -3.95
C THR A 330 -26.03 14.75 -5.20
N ASP A 331 -25.92 15.38 -6.37
CA ASP A 331 -25.63 14.76 -7.67
C ASP A 331 -24.15 14.84 -8.10
N LEU A 332 -23.25 15.29 -7.22
CA LEU A 332 -21.80 15.43 -7.44
C LEU A 332 -20.92 14.34 -6.78
N VAL A 333 -21.54 13.34 -6.16
CA VAL A 333 -20.91 12.04 -5.88
C VAL A 333 -21.30 11.13 -7.04
N PRO A 334 -20.44 10.27 -7.60
CA PRO A 334 -20.89 9.26 -8.53
C PRO A 334 -21.86 8.30 -7.81
N ARG A 335 -23.16 8.64 -7.75
CA ARG A 335 -24.15 7.77 -7.13
C ARG A 335 -24.13 6.45 -7.90
N GLY A 336 -23.80 5.37 -7.20
CA GLY A 336 -23.72 4.02 -7.75
C GLY A 336 -22.41 3.68 -8.47
N ILE A 337 -21.25 4.24 -8.08
CA ILE A 337 -19.93 3.70 -8.44
C ILE A 337 -19.15 3.38 -7.17
N GLY A 338 -19.13 2.09 -6.80
CA GLY A 338 -18.44 1.59 -5.60
C GLY A 338 -19.03 2.11 -4.28
N ASP A 339 -18.77 1.41 -3.19
CA ASP A 339 -18.97 1.97 -1.85
C ASP A 339 -17.79 2.90 -1.48
N ASN A 340 -17.81 3.45 -0.26
CA ASN A 340 -16.74 4.35 0.20
C ASN A 340 -15.38 3.65 0.24
N LEU A 341 -15.37 2.36 0.59
CA LEU A 341 -14.15 1.58 0.70
C LEU A 341 -13.52 1.36 -0.67
N GLN A 342 -14.33 1.01 -1.67
CA GLN A 342 -13.92 0.89 -3.06
C GLN A 342 -13.26 2.17 -3.56
N ARG A 343 -13.92 3.30 -3.38
CA ARG A 343 -13.42 4.59 -3.86
C ARG A 343 -12.12 4.98 -3.18
N ALA A 344 -12.02 4.78 -1.87
CA ALA A 344 -10.80 5.10 -1.13
C ALA A 344 -9.66 4.12 -1.44
N SER A 345 -9.94 2.86 -1.72
CA SER A 345 -8.93 1.85 -2.06
C SER A 345 -8.27 2.06 -3.43
N SER A 346 -8.86 2.87 -4.30
CA SER A 346 -8.28 3.13 -5.62
C SER A 346 -6.83 3.61 -5.52
N PHE A 347 -5.96 3.10 -6.38
CA PHE A 347 -4.51 3.34 -6.38
C PHE A 347 -3.76 2.81 -5.13
N HIS A 348 -4.41 2.00 -4.28
CA HIS A 348 -3.72 1.27 -3.22
C HIS A 348 -3.24 -0.12 -3.68
N PRO A 349 -2.16 -0.65 -3.10
CA PRO A 349 -1.67 -1.98 -3.42
C PRO A 349 -2.69 -3.09 -3.10
N LYS A 350 -2.82 -4.06 -4.01
CA LYS A 350 -3.55 -5.31 -3.77
C LYS A 350 -2.78 -6.21 -2.81
N LYS A 351 -3.45 -7.24 -2.28
CA LYS A 351 -2.87 -8.28 -1.41
C LYS A 351 -1.56 -8.85 -1.95
N ALA A 352 -1.46 -9.09 -3.27
CA ALA A 352 -0.25 -9.61 -3.90
C ALA A 352 0.99 -8.70 -3.72
N ALA A 353 0.83 -7.38 -3.87
CA ALA A 353 1.89 -6.42 -3.62
C ALA A 353 2.25 -6.32 -2.13
N HIS A 354 1.26 -6.37 -1.24
CA HIS A 354 1.52 -6.43 0.19
C HIS A 354 2.28 -7.69 0.62
N ILE A 355 2.02 -8.85 0.00
CA ILE A 355 2.81 -10.08 0.20
C ILE A 355 4.27 -9.84 -0.21
N ALA A 356 4.51 -9.28 -1.40
CA ALA A 356 5.87 -8.97 -1.87
C ALA A 356 6.59 -7.99 -0.94
N THR A 357 5.87 -6.95 -0.47
CA THR A 357 6.38 -5.99 0.51
C THR A 357 6.71 -6.65 1.84
N ALA A 358 5.84 -7.49 2.39
CA ALA A 358 6.07 -8.21 3.64
C ALA A 358 7.31 -9.11 3.57
N ILE A 359 7.48 -9.85 2.46
CA ILE A 359 8.66 -10.68 2.21
C ILE A 359 9.92 -9.81 2.15
N LYS A 360 9.88 -8.67 1.46
CA LYS A 360 11.02 -7.76 1.36
C LYS A 360 11.42 -7.21 2.73
N VAL A 361 10.45 -6.72 3.51
CA VAL A 361 10.69 -6.25 4.89
C VAL A 361 11.28 -7.38 5.75
N ALA A 362 10.73 -8.59 5.69
CA ALA A 362 11.24 -9.74 6.44
C ALA A 362 12.69 -10.10 6.09
N ASN A 363 13.06 -10.04 4.80
CA ASN A 363 14.44 -10.28 4.37
C ASN A 363 15.40 -9.21 4.91
N MET A 364 14.98 -7.95 4.97
CA MET A 364 15.79 -6.88 5.53
C MET A 364 15.95 -7.03 7.04
N ILE A 365 14.89 -7.41 7.75
CA ILE A 365 14.95 -7.76 9.17
C ILE A 365 15.93 -8.92 9.40
N PHE A 366 15.88 -9.96 8.57
CA PHE A 366 16.82 -11.08 8.67
C PHE A 366 18.26 -10.60 8.56
N ILE A 367 18.57 -9.69 7.63
CA ILE A 367 19.93 -9.16 7.46
C ILE A 367 20.38 -8.31 8.65
N ASP A 368 19.48 -7.49 9.22
CA ASP A 368 19.82 -6.58 10.32
C ASP A 368 19.99 -7.29 11.68
N PHE A 369 19.35 -8.46 11.86
CA PHE A 369 19.31 -9.21 13.13
C PHE A 369 20.00 -10.60 13.09
N ALA A 370 20.52 -11.03 11.94
CA ALA A 370 21.39 -12.21 11.82
C ALA A 370 22.83 -11.89 12.23
#